data_AF-A0A9E5N0C2-F1
#
_entry.id   AF-A0A9E5N0C2-F1
#
_cell.length_a   1.000
_cell.length_b   1.000
_cell.length_c   1.000
_cell.angle_alpha   90.00
_cell.angle_beta   90.00
_cell.angle_gamma   90.00
#
_symmetry.space_group_name_H-M   'P 1'
#
loop_
_entity.id
_entity.type
_entity.pdbx_description
1 polymer ?
#
loop_
_entity_poly.entity_id
_entity_poly.type
_entity_poly.pdbx_seq_one_letter_code
_entity_poly.pdbx_strand_id
1 'polypeptide(L)'
;MMTRNLMTSLRPFWLLGVGAVAGLLILLLIWLIAYLVHRRTATVLAEIVREKVVFPVVMLAMACGLFTLIMTAIDLGGGRFFDLKGAALKSVLRIPYVGRWERTVEVPAAAADQQILANIPAGELKSIELEADQLLAVGWNVPVSEAQSEEELVALRPGEAFYWARGPEAKGPLAGQLQAIFVTNETNSPARVSMDIDQQIVVPEARMIVYTALAVVLFVMFYVGLQLFFPKIAAVAFTTGKEAVNQPLFYLTLAAGCFLLLLFIFTPYFTFGEDVKVYKDAGLQLIMILAI
;
A
#
# COMPACT_ATOMS: atom_id res chain seq x y z
N MET A 1 -10.05 25.60 4.22
CA MET A 1 -9.76 24.86 2.97
C MET A 1 -8.27 24.56 2.79
N MET A 2 -7.38 25.55 2.95
CA MET A 2 -5.92 25.37 2.75
C MET A 2 -5.27 24.30 3.65
N THR A 3 -5.72 24.18 4.91
CA THR A 3 -5.22 23.17 5.87
C THR A 3 -5.58 21.74 5.49
N ARG A 4 -6.79 21.49 4.96
CA ARG A 4 -7.25 20.14 4.59
C ARG A 4 -6.48 19.59 3.38
N ASN A 5 -6.22 20.44 2.37
CA ASN A 5 -5.45 20.07 1.18
C ASN A 5 -3.98 19.82 1.52
N LEU A 6 -3.40 20.62 2.43
CA LEU A 6 -2.05 20.41 2.91
C LEU A 6 -1.92 19.05 3.63
N MET A 7 -2.88 18.74 4.52
CA MET A 7 -2.91 17.47 5.25
C MET A 7 -3.08 16.25 4.34
N THR A 8 -3.86 16.35 3.26
CA THR A 8 -3.99 15.24 2.28
C THR A 8 -2.71 15.04 1.48
N SER A 9 -2.02 16.12 1.11
CA SER A 9 -0.78 16.05 0.32
C SER A 9 0.43 15.59 1.13
N LEU A 10 0.50 15.86 2.44
CA LEU A 10 1.61 15.41 3.28
C LEU A 10 1.61 13.90 3.57
N ARG A 11 0.45 13.23 3.50
CA ARG A 11 0.31 11.79 3.80
C ARG A 11 1.19 10.91 2.91
N PRO A 12 1.15 11.02 1.57
CA PRO A 12 2.07 10.27 0.72
C PRO A 12 3.54 10.48 1.06
N PHE A 13 3.98 11.73 1.31
CA PHE A 13 5.38 12.01 1.64
C PHE A 13 5.82 11.37 2.95
N TRP A 14 4.95 11.36 3.96
CA TRP A 14 5.20 10.66 5.21
C TRP A 14 5.30 9.14 4.99
N LEU A 15 4.39 8.54 4.21
CA LEU A 15 4.43 7.10 3.91
C LEU A 15 5.70 6.70 3.15
N LEU A 16 6.13 7.50 2.17
CA LEU A 16 7.40 7.31 1.46
C LEU A 16 8.58 7.34 2.44
N GLY A 17 8.60 8.30 3.37
CA GLY A 17 9.70 8.39 4.32
C GLY A 17 9.69 7.28 5.38
N VAL A 18 8.52 6.77 5.81
CA VAL A 18 8.45 5.54 6.62
C VAL A 18 9.05 4.35 5.86
N GLY A 19 8.69 4.20 4.58
CA GLY A 19 9.28 3.18 3.71
C GLY A 19 10.80 3.34 3.55
N ALA A 20 11.29 4.57 3.40
CA ALA A 20 12.71 4.86 3.32
C ALA A 20 13.45 4.48 4.61
N VAL A 21 12.92 4.81 5.79
CA VAL A 21 13.49 4.38 7.09
C VAL A 21 13.52 2.86 7.18
N ALA A 22 12.43 2.18 6.83
CA ALA A 22 12.39 0.72 6.85
C ALA A 22 13.43 0.11 5.90
N GLY A 23 13.58 0.63 4.68
CA GLY A 23 14.61 0.18 3.73
C GLY A 23 16.03 0.39 4.26
N LEU A 24 16.32 1.56 4.85
CA LEU A 24 17.62 1.84 5.46
C LEU A 24 17.91 0.94 6.65
N LEU A 25 16.92 0.63 7.50
CA LEU A 25 17.07 -0.31 8.60
C LEU A 25 17.35 -1.73 8.11
N ILE A 26 16.69 -2.17 7.03
CA ILE A 26 16.97 -3.46 6.39
C ILE A 26 18.40 -3.50 5.87
N LEU A 27 18.87 -2.45 5.19
CA LEU A 27 20.26 -2.35 4.71
C LEU A 27 21.26 -2.36 5.86
N LEU A 28 20.98 -1.66 6.96
CA LEU A 28 21.80 -1.67 8.16
C LEU A 28 21.86 -3.07 8.78
N LEU A 29 20.73 -3.79 8.81
CA LEU A 29 20.68 -5.16 9.30
C LEU A 29 21.49 -6.10 8.40
N ILE A 30 21.36 -6.00 7.08
CA ILE A 30 22.15 -6.77 6.10
C ILE A 30 23.64 -6.50 6.33
N TRP A 31 24.03 -5.24 6.49
CA TRP A 31 25.42 -4.86 6.77
C TRP A 31 25.91 -5.42 8.11
N LEU A 32 25.10 -5.37 9.17
CA LEU A 32 25.44 -5.91 10.49
C LEU A 32 25.65 -7.43 10.44
N ILE A 33 24.75 -8.15 9.77
CA ILE A 33 24.87 -9.60 9.55
C ILE A 33 26.15 -9.90 8.75
N ALA A 34 26.40 -9.16 7.67
CA ALA A 34 27.62 -9.30 6.90
C ALA A 34 28.88 -9.01 7.74
N TYR A 35 28.83 -8.04 8.66
CA TYR A 35 29.94 -7.69 9.53
C TYR A 35 30.27 -8.81 10.53
N LEU A 36 29.23 -9.45 11.07
CA LEU A 36 29.35 -10.59 11.97
C LEU A 36 29.86 -11.85 11.27
N VAL A 37 29.37 -12.13 10.06
CA VAL A 37 29.74 -13.36 9.31
C VAL A 37 31.08 -13.21 8.59
N HIS A 38 31.28 -12.09 7.88
CA HIS A 38 32.46 -11.88 7.05
C HIS A 38 32.78 -10.38 6.90
N ARG A 39 33.68 -9.88 7.76
CA ARG A 39 34.05 -8.45 7.84
C ARG A 39 34.40 -7.81 6.50
N ARG A 40 35.03 -8.56 5.59
CA ARG A 40 35.39 -8.06 4.24
C ARG A 40 34.17 -7.83 3.34
N THR A 41 33.08 -8.58 3.51
CA THR A 41 31.83 -8.32 2.79
C THR A 41 31.17 -7.04 3.31
N ALA A 42 31.21 -6.81 4.61
CA ALA A 42 30.69 -5.59 5.21
C ALA A 42 31.46 -4.32 4.80
N THR A 43 32.78 -4.42 4.63
CA THR A 43 33.57 -3.28 4.12
C THR A 43 33.19 -2.96 2.67
N VAL A 44 33.02 -3.97 1.82
CA VAL A 44 32.57 -3.78 0.43
C VAL A 44 31.16 -3.17 0.37
N LEU A 45 30.22 -3.64 1.20
CA LEU A 45 28.88 -3.05 1.30
C LEU A 45 28.94 -1.56 1.70
N ALA A 46 29.77 -1.22 2.69
CA ALA A 46 29.93 0.15 3.14
C ALA A 46 30.60 1.04 2.08
N GLU A 47 31.56 0.51 1.31
CA GLU A 47 32.18 1.20 0.18
C GLU A 47 31.16 1.50 -0.91
N ILE A 48 30.32 0.53 -1.30
CA ILE A 48 29.27 0.71 -2.31
C ILE A 48 28.27 1.80 -1.88
N VAL A 49 27.83 1.80 -0.62
CA VAL A 49 26.91 2.82 -0.12
C VAL A 49 27.53 4.22 -0.16
N ARG A 50 28.86 4.33 -0.01
CA ARG A 50 29.61 5.58 -0.09
C ARG A 50 30.00 5.97 -1.51
N GLU A 51 29.79 5.11 -2.50
CA GLU A 51 30.10 5.42 -3.89
C GLU A 51 29.21 6.55 -4.41
N LYS A 52 29.78 7.42 -5.26
CA LYS A 52 29.11 8.66 -5.69
C LYS A 52 27.83 8.44 -6.49
N VAL A 53 27.61 7.24 -7.02
CA VAL A 53 26.41 6.87 -7.78
C VAL A 53 25.27 6.44 -6.84
N VAL A 54 25.59 5.68 -5.78
CA VAL A 54 24.60 5.14 -4.84
C VAL A 54 24.29 6.14 -3.72
N PHE A 55 25.31 6.88 -3.29
CA PHE A 55 25.25 7.80 -2.17
C PHE A 55 24.13 8.86 -2.28
N PRO A 56 23.87 9.52 -3.43
CA PRO A 56 22.78 10.48 -3.55
C PRO A 56 21.40 9.88 -3.26
N VAL A 57 21.15 8.64 -3.69
CA VAL A 57 19.88 7.95 -3.46
C VAL A 57 19.74 7.59 -1.98
N VAL A 58 20.80 7.12 -1.34
CA VAL A 58 20.82 6.84 0.10
C VAL A 58 20.63 8.13 0.91
N MET A 59 21.25 9.24 0.49
CA MET A 59 21.06 10.57 1.07
C MET A 59 19.61 11.04 0.96
N LEU A 60 18.98 10.86 -0.21
CA LEU A 60 17.57 11.17 -0.41
C LEU A 60 16.69 10.33 0.52
N ALA A 61 16.93 9.02 0.62
CA ALA A 61 16.22 8.14 1.53
C ALA A 61 16.39 8.58 3.00
N MET A 62 17.59 8.99 3.40
CA MET A 62 17.86 9.55 4.73
C MET A 62 17.12 10.88 4.97
N ALA A 63 17.06 11.77 3.97
CA ALA A 63 16.33 13.02 4.06
C ALA A 63 14.81 12.79 4.21
N CYS A 64 14.23 11.88 3.43
CA CYS A 64 12.82 11.46 3.56
C CYS A 64 12.55 10.82 4.94
N GLY A 65 13.50 10.02 5.44
CA GLY A 65 13.40 9.43 6.76
C GLY A 65 13.47 10.45 7.88
N LEU A 66 14.39 11.42 7.80
CA LEU A 66 14.49 12.52 8.75
C LEU A 66 13.22 13.37 8.77
N PHE A 67 12.67 13.69 7.59
CA PHE A 67 11.39 14.37 7.46
C PHE A 67 10.27 13.62 8.19
N THR A 68 10.22 12.29 8.03
CA THR A 68 9.23 11.43 8.69
C THR A 68 9.40 11.42 10.20
N LEU A 69 10.63 11.37 10.70
CA LEU A 69 10.93 11.44 12.14
C LEU A 69 10.50 12.78 12.73
N ILE A 70 10.82 13.89 12.06
CA ILE A 70 10.41 15.24 12.47
C ILE A 70 8.89 15.35 12.52
N MET A 71 8.20 14.94 11.45
CA MET A 71 6.74 14.96 11.38
C MET A 71 6.09 14.07 12.43
N THR A 72 6.70 12.92 12.72
CA THR A 72 6.20 12.01 13.76
C THR A 72 6.39 12.61 15.15
N ALA A 73 7.50 13.30 15.41
CA ALA A 73 7.77 13.99 16.67
C ALA A 73 6.82 15.18 16.90
N ILE A 74 6.57 16.00 15.87
CA ILE A 74 5.61 17.12 15.94
C ILE A 74 4.20 16.60 16.27
N ASP A 75 3.79 15.51 15.64
CA ASP A 75 2.49 14.92 15.87
C ASP A 75 2.35 14.36 17.30
N LEU A 76 3.42 13.76 17.84
CA LEU A 76 3.47 13.32 19.24
C LEU A 76 3.34 14.49 20.22
N GLY A 77 3.79 15.68 19.82
CA GLY A 77 3.61 16.95 20.55
C GLY A 77 2.23 17.60 20.39
N GLY A 78 1.25 16.92 19.77
CA GLY A 78 -0.13 17.39 19.64
C GLY A 78 -0.55 17.85 18.23
N GLY A 79 0.30 17.69 17.22
CA GLY A 79 0.06 18.18 15.85
C GLY A 79 -1.10 17.52 15.08
N ARG A 80 -1.57 16.33 15.47
CA ARG A 80 -2.64 15.52 14.81
C ARG A 80 -2.63 15.58 13.27
N PHE A 81 -1.45 15.56 12.66
CA PHE A 81 -1.27 15.61 11.21
C PHE A 81 -1.62 14.28 10.55
N PHE A 82 -1.51 13.16 11.29
CA PHE A 82 -1.78 11.82 10.77
C PHE A 82 -2.54 10.95 11.80
N ASP A 83 -3.88 11.07 11.86
CA ASP A 83 -4.73 10.27 12.77
C ASP A 83 -4.72 8.75 12.48
N LEU A 84 -4.15 8.28 11.36
CA LEU A 84 -4.21 6.88 10.91
C LEU A 84 -2.84 6.14 10.92
N LYS A 85 -1.81 6.66 11.60
CA LYS A 85 -0.46 6.04 11.61
C LYS A 85 -0.48 4.56 12.03
N GLY A 86 -1.19 4.26 13.13
CA GLY A 86 -1.33 2.90 13.63
C GLY A 86 -2.09 2.01 12.65
N ALA A 87 -3.11 2.54 11.98
CA ALA A 87 -3.86 1.82 10.96
C ALA A 87 -3.00 1.55 9.71
N ALA A 88 -2.14 2.48 9.30
CA ALA A 88 -1.23 2.31 8.18
C ALA A 88 -0.19 1.20 8.46
N LEU A 89 0.43 1.19 9.65
CA LEU A 89 1.38 0.15 10.03
C LEU A 89 0.71 -1.23 10.16
N LYS A 90 -0.47 -1.29 10.78
CA LYS A 90 -1.27 -2.53 10.84
C LYS A 90 -1.66 -3.00 9.42
N SER A 91 -1.99 -2.09 8.52
CA SER A 91 -2.31 -2.40 7.13
C SER A 91 -1.14 -3.07 6.40
N VAL A 92 0.11 -2.65 6.65
CA VAL A 92 1.30 -3.32 6.08
C VAL A 92 1.37 -4.79 6.51
N LEU A 93 1.13 -5.09 7.78
CA LEU A 93 1.14 -6.46 8.30
C LEU A 93 -0.03 -7.30 7.77
N ARG A 94 -1.12 -6.67 7.33
CA ARG A 94 -2.29 -7.33 6.75
C ARG A 94 -2.15 -7.65 5.26
N ILE A 95 -1.21 -7.05 4.54
CA ILE A 95 -1.01 -7.25 3.08
C ILE A 95 -1.02 -8.73 2.65
N PRO A 96 -0.29 -9.68 3.30
CA PRO A 96 -0.26 -11.06 2.85
C PRO A 96 -1.53 -11.85 3.20
N TYR A 97 -2.43 -11.29 4.02
CA TYR A 97 -3.65 -11.96 4.50
C TYR A 97 -4.92 -11.47 3.80
N VAL A 98 -4.83 -10.41 2.98
CA VAL A 98 -5.96 -9.89 2.21
C VAL A 98 -5.86 -10.31 0.75
N GLY A 99 -7.00 -10.59 0.14
CA GLY A 99 -7.10 -10.99 -1.26
C GLY A 99 -8.51 -11.43 -1.59
N ARG A 100 -8.69 -11.89 -2.84
CA ARG A 100 -9.92 -12.51 -3.29
C ARG A 100 -9.87 -14.00 -3.00
N TRP A 101 -10.93 -14.53 -2.43
CA TRP A 101 -11.10 -15.97 -2.28
C TRP A 101 -12.54 -16.36 -2.57
N GLU A 102 -12.68 -17.54 -3.18
CA GLU A 102 -13.96 -18.13 -3.52
C GLU A 102 -14.16 -19.38 -2.66
N ARG A 103 -15.34 -19.51 -2.07
CA ARG A 103 -15.69 -20.68 -1.26
C ARG A 103 -17.13 -21.08 -1.54
N THR A 104 -17.28 -22.34 -1.92
CA THR A 104 -18.58 -22.98 -2.03
C THR A 104 -18.88 -23.77 -0.75
N VAL A 105 -20.05 -23.55 -0.16
CA VAL A 105 -20.52 -24.27 1.04
C VAL A 105 -21.85 -24.93 0.73
N GLU A 106 -21.99 -26.19 1.16
CA GLU A 106 -23.24 -26.92 1.10
C GLU A 106 -24.02 -26.70 2.41
N VAL A 107 -25.27 -26.27 2.27
CA VAL A 107 -26.21 -26.00 3.36
C VAL A 107 -27.26 -27.11 3.34
N PRO A 108 -27.36 -27.95 4.40
CA PRO A 108 -28.34 -29.02 4.46
C PRO A 108 -29.79 -28.52 4.32
N ALA A 109 -30.68 -29.42 3.93
CA ALA A 109 -32.12 -29.15 3.92
C ALA A 109 -32.62 -28.81 5.33
N ALA A 110 -33.53 -27.84 5.44
CA ALA A 110 -34.10 -27.37 6.71
C ALA A 110 -33.06 -26.94 7.77
N ALA A 111 -31.86 -26.51 7.34
CA ALA A 111 -30.84 -26.01 8.24
C ALA A 111 -31.20 -24.61 8.75
N ALA A 112 -31.33 -24.47 10.07
CA ALA A 112 -31.52 -23.19 10.73
C ALA A 112 -30.16 -22.58 11.09
N ASP A 113 -29.89 -21.38 10.59
CA ASP A 113 -28.77 -20.51 10.98
C ASP A 113 -27.39 -21.21 10.95
N GLN A 114 -27.08 -21.89 9.85
CA GLN A 114 -25.75 -22.48 9.65
C GLN A 114 -24.69 -21.38 9.61
N GLN A 115 -23.77 -21.42 10.56
CA GLN A 115 -22.73 -20.42 10.72
C GLN A 115 -21.52 -20.70 9.81
N ILE A 116 -21.17 -19.73 8.99
CA ILE A 116 -19.95 -19.72 8.17
C ILE A 116 -19.01 -18.66 8.74
N LEU A 117 -17.87 -19.09 9.28
CA LEU A 117 -16.86 -18.18 9.83
C LEU A 117 -16.13 -17.44 8.71
N ALA A 118 -16.17 -16.10 8.76
CA ALA A 118 -15.50 -15.21 7.82
C ALA A 118 -14.36 -14.41 8.48
N ASN A 119 -14.55 -13.97 9.73
CA ASN A 119 -13.58 -13.21 10.56
C ASN A 119 -12.80 -12.11 9.81
N ILE A 120 -13.52 -11.25 9.11
CA ILE A 120 -12.99 -10.12 8.34
C ILE A 120 -13.03 -8.85 9.20
N PRO A 121 -11.88 -8.21 9.48
CA PRO A 121 -11.82 -6.96 10.23
C PRO A 121 -12.61 -5.82 9.59
N ALA A 122 -13.05 -4.87 10.44
CA ALA A 122 -13.66 -3.64 9.97
C ALA A 122 -12.72 -2.86 9.04
N GLY A 123 -13.26 -2.37 7.94
CA GLY A 123 -12.47 -1.65 6.94
C GLY A 123 -11.76 -2.54 5.90
N GLU A 124 -11.85 -3.87 5.99
CA GLU A 124 -11.17 -4.76 5.03
C GLU A 124 -12.06 -5.37 3.94
N LEU A 125 -13.36 -5.57 4.19
CA LEU A 125 -14.28 -6.07 3.16
C LEU A 125 -14.42 -5.05 2.01
N LYS A 126 -14.04 -5.41 0.78
CA LYS A 126 -14.17 -4.54 -0.40
C LYS A 126 -15.43 -4.86 -1.18
N SER A 127 -15.66 -6.13 -1.47
CA SER A 127 -16.91 -6.61 -2.06
C SER A 127 -17.19 -8.05 -1.64
N ILE A 128 -18.46 -8.40 -1.66
CA ILE A 128 -18.96 -9.75 -1.47
C ILE A 128 -20.00 -10.03 -2.54
N GLU A 129 -19.86 -11.18 -3.20
CA GLU A 129 -20.82 -11.72 -4.14
C GLU A 129 -21.27 -13.09 -3.63
N LEU A 130 -22.59 -13.28 -3.53
CA LEU A 130 -23.20 -14.52 -3.08
C LEU A 130 -24.17 -15.02 -4.14
N GLU A 131 -24.04 -16.29 -4.50
CA GLU A 131 -24.97 -16.97 -5.41
C GLU A 131 -25.45 -18.27 -4.76
N ALA A 132 -26.75 -18.54 -4.89
CA ALA A 132 -27.36 -19.77 -4.40
C ALA A 132 -28.19 -20.44 -5.49
N ASP A 133 -28.26 -21.76 -5.44
CA ASP A 133 -29.10 -22.59 -6.31
C ASP A 133 -30.56 -22.70 -5.82
N GLN A 134 -30.80 -22.40 -4.54
CA GLN A 134 -32.11 -22.42 -3.87
C GLN A 134 -32.39 -21.09 -3.16
N LEU A 135 -33.63 -20.90 -2.74
CA LEU A 135 -34.02 -19.75 -1.92
C LEU A 135 -33.40 -19.90 -0.52
N LEU A 136 -32.52 -18.97 -0.15
CA LEU A 136 -31.84 -18.95 1.14
C LEU A 136 -31.94 -17.58 1.79
N ALA A 137 -31.99 -17.54 3.11
CA ALA A 137 -31.88 -16.30 3.86
C ALA A 137 -30.48 -16.20 4.48
N VAL A 138 -29.83 -15.05 4.33
CA VAL A 138 -28.47 -14.78 4.79
C VAL A 138 -28.48 -13.63 5.79
N GLY A 139 -27.94 -13.88 6.98
CA GLY A 139 -27.73 -12.91 8.04
C GLY A 139 -26.27 -12.50 8.20
N TRP A 140 -26.01 -11.22 8.45
CA TRP A 140 -24.66 -10.68 8.67
C TRP A 140 -24.36 -10.51 10.16
N ASN A 141 -23.43 -11.27 10.72
CA ASN A 141 -23.07 -11.28 12.16
C ASN A 141 -24.17 -11.66 13.14
N VAL A 142 -25.44 -11.66 12.73
CA VAL A 142 -26.59 -12.08 13.51
C VAL A 142 -27.31 -13.24 12.81
N PRO A 143 -27.87 -14.19 13.57
CA PRO A 143 -28.77 -15.21 13.02
C PRO A 143 -29.94 -14.57 12.28
N VAL A 144 -30.46 -15.27 11.26
CA VAL A 144 -31.61 -14.81 10.45
C VAL A 144 -32.84 -14.58 11.34
N SER A 145 -33.00 -15.42 12.35
CA SER A 145 -34.09 -15.34 13.34
C SER A 145 -34.04 -14.10 14.24
N GLU A 146 -32.87 -13.47 14.41
CA GLU A 146 -32.64 -12.31 15.29
C GLU A 146 -32.46 -11.00 14.52
N ALA A 147 -32.35 -11.04 13.19
CA ALA A 147 -32.17 -9.87 12.35
C ALA A 147 -33.38 -8.93 12.43
N GLN A 148 -33.15 -7.66 12.80
CA GLN A 148 -34.23 -6.68 12.99
C GLN A 148 -34.32 -5.68 11.84
N SER A 149 -33.29 -5.62 10.99
CA SER A 149 -33.18 -4.69 9.87
C SER A 149 -33.05 -5.41 8.53
N GLU A 150 -33.65 -4.82 7.49
CA GLU A 150 -33.44 -5.26 6.09
C GLU A 150 -31.97 -5.13 5.64
N GLU A 151 -31.14 -4.37 6.36
CA GLU A 151 -29.69 -4.30 6.11
C GLU A 151 -28.90 -5.47 6.73
N GLU A 152 -29.51 -6.19 7.68
CA GLU A 152 -28.90 -7.34 8.38
C GLU A 152 -29.25 -8.68 7.73
N LEU A 153 -30.29 -8.69 6.88
CA LEU A 153 -30.87 -9.86 6.25
C LEU A 153 -30.94 -9.68 4.72
N VAL A 154 -30.46 -10.67 3.98
CA VAL A 154 -30.59 -10.72 2.52
C VAL A 154 -31.19 -12.06 2.11
N ALA A 155 -32.24 -12.04 1.29
CA ALA A 155 -32.78 -13.23 0.66
C ALA A 155 -32.08 -13.49 -0.68
N LEU A 156 -31.37 -14.62 -0.81
CA LEU A 156 -30.78 -15.08 -2.05
C LEU A 156 -31.79 -15.90 -2.83
N ARG A 157 -32.05 -15.51 -4.08
CA ARG A 157 -32.93 -16.24 -4.99
C ARG A 157 -32.11 -17.07 -5.98
N PRO A 158 -32.65 -18.21 -6.46
CA PRO A 158 -31.99 -19.03 -7.47
C PRO A 158 -31.64 -18.21 -8.72
N GLY A 159 -30.36 -18.16 -9.08
CA GLY A 159 -29.87 -17.45 -10.26
C GLY A 159 -29.79 -15.93 -10.15
N GLU A 160 -30.05 -15.35 -8.96
CA GLU A 160 -29.86 -13.92 -8.68
C GLU A 160 -28.71 -13.76 -7.69
N ALA A 161 -27.54 -13.31 -8.19
CA ALA A 161 -26.39 -13.06 -7.34
C ALA A 161 -26.59 -11.79 -6.52
N PHE A 162 -26.42 -11.90 -5.20
CA PHE A 162 -26.33 -10.73 -4.34
C PHE A 162 -24.94 -10.15 -4.45
N TYR A 163 -24.84 -8.86 -4.77
CA TYR A 163 -23.58 -8.14 -4.86
C TYR A 163 -23.59 -6.94 -3.93
N TRP A 164 -22.60 -6.88 -3.05
CA TRP A 164 -22.32 -5.71 -2.23
C TRP A 164 -20.88 -5.27 -2.43
N ALA A 165 -20.68 -3.97 -2.58
CA ALA A 165 -19.36 -3.36 -2.64
C ALA A 165 -19.28 -2.13 -1.75
N ARG A 166 -18.12 -1.92 -1.13
CA ARG A 166 -17.90 -0.78 -0.25
C ARG A 166 -17.80 0.51 -1.05
N GLY A 167 -18.88 1.28 -1.04
CA GLY A 167 -18.91 2.68 -1.49
C GLY A 167 -18.49 3.69 -0.41
N PRO A 168 -18.33 4.98 -0.76
CA PRO A 168 -17.97 6.05 0.19
C PRO A 168 -19.00 6.26 1.31
N GLU A 169 -20.27 5.93 1.05
CA GLU A 169 -21.38 6.06 1.99
C GLU A 169 -21.91 4.71 2.46
N ALA A 170 -21.11 3.63 2.32
CA ALA A 170 -21.52 2.30 2.75
C ALA A 170 -21.83 2.30 4.26
N LYS A 171 -23.08 1.95 4.59
CA LYS A 171 -23.58 1.75 5.95
C LYS A 171 -23.99 0.28 6.14
N GLY A 172 -24.36 -0.09 7.36
CA GLY A 172 -24.81 -1.43 7.71
C GLY A 172 -23.69 -2.36 8.19
N PRO A 173 -24.03 -3.62 8.53
CA PRO A 173 -23.12 -4.57 9.19
C PRO A 173 -21.89 -4.92 8.35
N LEU A 174 -22.02 -4.93 7.02
CA LEU A 174 -20.92 -5.19 6.07
C LEU A 174 -19.88 -4.06 6.00
N ALA A 175 -20.25 -2.83 6.40
CA ALA A 175 -19.29 -1.73 6.53
C ALA A 175 -18.38 -1.91 7.76
N GLY A 176 -18.86 -2.61 8.79
CA GLY A 176 -18.14 -2.94 10.01
C GLY A 176 -17.28 -4.20 9.89
N GLN A 177 -17.09 -4.88 11.02
CA GLN A 177 -16.40 -6.17 11.10
C GLN A 177 -17.38 -7.29 10.73
N LEU A 178 -17.00 -8.21 9.85
CA LEU A 178 -17.79 -9.39 9.50
C LEU A 178 -17.19 -10.64 10.17
N GLN A 179 -17.75 -11.05 11.29
CA GLN A 179 -17.30 -12.23 12.04
C GLN A 179 -17.84 -13.52 11.43
N ALA A 180 -19.14 -13.57 11.15
CA ALA A 180 -19.82 -14.74 10.63
C ALA A 180 -20.95 -14.38 9.67
N ILE A 181 -21.18 -15.27 8.72
CA ILE A 181 -22.32 -15.25 7.81
C ILE A 181 -23.24 -16.39 8.26
N PHE A 182 -24.50 -16.08 8.57
CA PHE A 182 -25.50 -17.08 8.94
C PHE A 182 -26.37 -17.38 7.74
N VAL A 183 -26.52 -18.65 7.40
CA VAL A 183 -27.33 -19.07 6.25
C VAL A 183 -28.43 -20.00 6.73
N THR A 184 -29.68 -19.65 6.42
CA THR A 184 -30.86 -20.45 6.74
C THR A 184 -31.47 -20.98 5.45
N ASN A 185 -31.64 -22.31 5.40
CA ASN A 185 -32.27 -23.00 4.31
C ASN A 185 -33.66 -23.49 4.73
N GLU A 186 -34.71 -22.82 4.25
CA GLU A 186 -36.10 -23.21 4.50
C GLU A 186 -36.60 -24.29 3.53
N THR A 187 -35.79 -24.66 2.54
CA THR A 187 -36.17 -25.67 1.54
C THR A 187 -35.91 -27.09 2.04
N ASN A 188 -36.64 -28.04 1.45
CA ASN A 188 -36.52 -29.47 1.76
C ASN A 188 -35.37 -30.17 1.01
N SER A 189 -34.55 -29.41 0.28
CA SER A 189 -33.39 -29.90 -0.47
C SER A 189 -32.12 -29.22 0.01
N PRO A 190 -30.95 -29.91 -0.02
CA PRO A 190 -29.68 -29.25 0.22
C PRO A 190 -29.44 -28.16 -0.84
N ALA A 191 -28.85 -27.05 -0.41
CA ALA A 191 -28.55 -25.89 -1.24
C ALA A 191 -27.05 -25.64 -1.27
N ARG A 192 -26.55 -25.17 -2.41
CA ARG A 192 -25.15 -24.79 -2.60
C ARG A 192 -25.04 -23.28 -2.67
N VAL A 193 -24.24 -22.70 -1.78
CA VAL A 193 -23.91 -21.28 -1.78
C VAL A 193 -22.49 -21.09 -2.29
N SER A 194 -22.33 -20.37 -3.39
CA SER A 194 -21.03 -19.84 -3.82
C SER A 194 -20.82 -18.46 -3.25
N MET A 195 -19.66 -18.23 -2.67
CA MET A 195 -19.28 -16.95 -2.08
C MET A 195 -17.96 -16.50 -2.65
N ASP A 196 -17.94 -15.30 -3.22
CA ASP A 196 -16.73 -14.63 -3.68
C ASP A 196 -16.52 -13.37 -2.86
N ILE A 197 -15.43 -13.35 -2.08
CA ILE A 197 -15.13 -12.25 -1.17
C ILE A 197 -13.82 -11.60 -1.60
N ASP A 198 -13.88 -10.31 -1.91
CA ASP A 198 -12.71 -9.47 -2.16
C ASP A 198 -12.39 -8.63 -0.91
N GLN A 199 -11.17 -8.78 -0.39
CA GLN A 199 -10.68 -8.04 0.77
C GLN A 199 -9.55 -7.09 0.35
N GLN A 200 -9.55 -5.90 0.95
CA GLN A 200 -8.49 -4.91 0.81
C GLN A 200 -7.94 -4.51 2.18
N ILE A 201 -6.74 -3.93 2.19
CA ILE A 201 -6.21 -3.32 3.42
C ILE A 201 -6.98 -2.03 3.74
N VAL A 202 -7.12 -1.74 5.04
CA VAL A 202 -7.84 -0.55 5.54
C VAL A 202 -7.25 0.75 4.98
N VAL A 203 -5.93 0.82 4.82
CA VAL A 203 -5.22 1.96 4.23
C VAL A 203 -4.46 1.49 2.98
N PRO A 204 -5.06 1.54 1.78
CA PRO A 204 -4.43 1.10 0.52
C PRO A 204 -3.06 1.74 0.26
N GLU A 205 -2.90 3.00 0.67
CA GLU A 205 -1.68 3.79 0.53
C GLU A 205 -0.49 3.21 1.31
N ALA A 206 -0.76 2.37 2.32
CA ALA A 206 0.29 1.72 3.11
C ALA A 206 1.20 0.80 2.25
N ARG A 207 0.74 0.38 1.07
CA ARG A 207 1.58 -0.35 0.09
C ARG A 207 2.81 0.46 -0.35
N MET A 208 2.72 1.79 -0.34
CA MET A 208 3.87 2.65 -0.65
C MET A 208 5.05 2.43 0.31
N ILE A 209 4.79 2.13 1.58
CA ILE A 209 5.83 1.83 2.56
C ILE A 209 6.67 0.64 2.09
N VAL A 210 6.01 -0.44 1.66
CA VAL A 210 6.66 -1.66 1.20
C VAL A 210 7.41 -1.42 -0.10
N TYR A 211 6.78 -0.75 -1.07
CA TYR A 211 7.42 -0.46 -2.36
C TYR A 211 8.64 0.43 -2.21
N THR A 212 8.59 1.47 -1.38
CA THR A 212 9.75 2.35 -1.15
C THR A 212 10.85 1.62 -0.39
N ALA A 213 10.53 0.84 0.64
CA ALA A 213 11.52 0.04 1.36
C ALA A 213 12.23 -0.94 0.42
N LEU A 214 11.45 -1.67 -0.38
CA LEU A 214 11.97 -2.62 -1.37
C LEU A 214 12.80 -1.91 -2.43
N ALA A 215 12.34 -0.77 -2.96
CA ALA A 215 13.07 -0.01 -3.98
C ALA A 215 14.45 0.44 -3.46
N VAL A 216 14.53 0.98 -2.24
CA VAL A 216 15.80 1.38 -1.63
C VAL A 216 16.74 0.18 -1.46
N VAL A 217 16.22 -0.93 -0.92
CA VAL A 217 17.01 -2.16 -0.72
C VAL A 217 17.48 -2.73 -2.04
N LEU A 218 16.57 -2.96 -2.99
CA LEU A 218 16.88 -3.53 -4.30
C LEU A 218 17.83 -2.64 -5.09
N PHE A 219 17.71 -1.32 -5.01
CA PHE A 219 18.64 -0.41 -5.66
C PHE A 219 20.08 -0.62 -5.16
N VAL A 220 20.29 -0.63 -3.84
CA VAL A 220 21.63 -0.89 -3.28
C VAL A 220 22.09 -2.31 -3.60
N MET A 221 21.22 -3.31 -3.41
CA MET A 221 21.54 -4.71 -3.68
C MET A 221 21.84 -4.98 -5.16
N PHE A 222 21.26 -4.22 -6.08
CA PHE A 222 21.57 -4.29 -7.49
C PHE A 222 23.02 -3.90 -7.76
N TYR A 223 23.53 -2.81 -7.17
CA TYR A 223 24.93 -2.43 -7.30
C TYR A 223 25.88 -3.42 -6.61
N VAL A 224 25.47 -4.00 -5.48
CA VAL A 224 26.19 -5.10 -4.84
C VAL A 224 26.27 -6.31 -5.77
N GLY A 225 25.15 -6.68 -6.40
CA GLY A 225 25.10 -7.75 -7.39
C GLY A 225 25.99 -7.47 -8.60
N LEU A 226 25.96 -6.25 -9.14
CA LEU A 226 26.84 -5.85 -10.25
C LEU A 226 28.32 -6.00 -9.87
N GLN A 227 28.72 -5.57 -8.67
CA GLN A 227 30.10 -5.70 -8.23
C GLN A 227 30.51 -7.16 -7.99
N LEU A 228 29.59 -8.00 -7.51
CA LEU A 228 29.86 -9.40 -7.22
C LEU A 228 29.93 -10.27 -8.48
N PHE A 229 28.97 -10.10 -9.40
CA PHE A 229 28.87 -10.92 -10.61
C PHE A 229 29.66 -10.34 -11.79
N PHE A 230 29.79 -9.01 -11.88
CA PHE A 230 30.39 -8.32 -13.02
C PHE A 230 31.37 -7.21 -12.59
N PRO A 231 32.44 -7.52 -11.82
CA PRO A 231 33.30 -6.51 -11.20
C PRO A 231 33.94 -5.53 -12.19
N LYS A 232 34.31 -5.99 -13.39
CA LYS A 232 34.88 -5.12 -14.44
C LYS A 232 33.86 -4.10 -14.98
N ILE A 233 32.61 -4.54 -15.17
CA ILE A 233 31.51 -3.67 -15.62
C ILE A 233 31.19 -2.66 -14.53
N ALA A 234 31.10 -3.13 -13.27
CA ALA A 234 30.86 -2.26 -12.13
C ALA A 234 31.93 -1.16 -12.01
N ALA A 235 33.22 -1.48 -12.17
CA ALA A 235 34.30 -0.50 -12.09
C ALA A 235 34.20 0.60 -13.17
N VAL A 236 33.84 0.23 -14.41
CA VAL A 236 33.60 1.20 -15.48
C VAL A 236 32.36 2.04 -15.17
N ALA A 237 31.25 1.40 -14.79
CA ALA A 237 29.99 2.07 -14.47
C ALA A 237 30.13 3.06 -13.31
N PHE A 238 30.84 2.70 -12.23
CA PHE A 238 31.09 3.59 -11.11
C PHE A 238 31.98 4.77 -11.51
N THR A 239 33.00 4.55 -12.33
CA THR A 239 33.89 5.62 -12.79
C THR A 239 33.14 6.61 -13.69
N THR A 240 32.38 6.11 -14.68
CA THR A 240 31.57 6.95 -15.57
C THR A 240 30.45 7.67 -14.82
N GLY A 241 29.74 6.98 -13.92
CA GLY A 241 28.69 7.58 -13.12
C GLY A 241 29.22 8.65 -12.17
N LYS A 242 30.39 8.42 -11.56
CA LYS A 242 31.10 9.41 -10.75
C LYS A 242 31.48 10.64 -11.55
N GLU A 243 31.93 10.48 -12.79
CA GLU A 243 32.26 11.61 -13.66
C GLU A 243 31.01 12.41 -14.01
N ALA A 244 29.92 11.75 -14.42
CA ALA A 244 28.65 12.39 -14.74
C ALA A 244 28.06 13.19 -13.56
N VAL A 245 28.00 12.59 -12.36
CA VAL A 245 27.45 13.24 -11.15
C VAL A 245 28.33 14.40 -10.66
N ASN A 246 29.63 14.42 -10.99
CA ASN A 246 30.51 15.52 -10.61
C ASN A 246 30.42 16.73 -11.56
N GLN A 247 29.75 16.61 -12.70
CA GLN A 247 29.58 17.74 -13.61
C GLN A 247 28.70 18.80 -12.95
N PRO A 248 29.11 20.08 -12.92
CA PRO A 248 28.28 21.16 -12.37
C PRO A 248 26.89 21.23 -13.02
N LEU A 249 26.81 20.87 -14.32
CA LEU A 249 25.57 20.81 -15.07
C LEU A 249 24.55 19.86 -14.43
N PHE A 250 24.98 18.72 -13.88
CA PHE A 250 24.09 17.75 -13.22
C PHE A 250 23.34 18.38 -12.04
N TYR A 251 24.04 19.10 -11.17
CA TYR A 251 23.40 19.77 -10.04
C TYR A 251 22.51 20.93 -10.47
N LEU A 252 22.88 21.63 -11.55
CA LEU A 252 22.07 22.71 -12.11
C LEU A 252 20.75 22.19 -12.67
N THR A 253 20.78 21.11 -13.46
CA THR A 253 19.57 20.51 -14.03
C THR A 253 18.70 19.86 -12.95
N LEU A 254 19.31 19.20 -11.96
CA LEU A 254 18.60 18.65 -10.81
C LEU A 254 17.87 19.75 -10.02
N ALA A 255 18.56 20.84 -9.68
CA ALA A 255 17.97 21.96 -8.94
C ALA A 255 16.85 22.64 -9.74
N ALA A 256 17.07 22.89 -11.04
CA ALA A 256 16.07 23.45 -11.92
C ALA A 256 14.84 22.53 -12.06
N GLY A 257 15.05 21.22 -12.19
CA GLY A 257 13.97 20.24 -12.24
C GLY A 257 13.15 20.19 -10.96
N CYS A 258 13.81 20.14 -9.81
CA CYS A 258 13.12 20.22 -8.51
C CYS A 258 12.32 21.52 -8.37
N PHE A 259 12.90 22.66 -8.76
CA PHE A 259 12.21 23.95 -8.71
C PHE A 259 10.96 23.98 -9.61
N LEU A 260 11.09 23.53 -10.86
CA LEU A 260 9.98 23.49 -11.81
C LEU A 260 8.87 22.52 -11.38
N LEU A 261 9.22 21.35 -10.84
CA LEU A 261 8.24 20.41 -10.28
C LEU A 261 7.44 21.03 -9.12
N LEU A 262 8.09 21.81 -8.26
CA LEU A 262 7.40 22.53 -7.18
C LEU A 262 6.51 23.65 -7.74
N LEU A 263 6.96 24.34 -8.78
CA LEU A 263 6.20 25.39 -9.46
C LEU A 263 4.91 24.84 -10.10
N PHE A 264 4.95 23.63 -10.66
CA PHE A 264 3.77 22.94 -11.23
C PHE A 264 2.66 22.70 -10.21
N ILE A 265 2.96 22.54 -8.92
CA ILE A 265 1.94 22.40 -7.86
C ILE A 265 1.09 23.67 -7.74
N PHE A 266 1.68 24.84 -8.00
CA PHE A 266 1.00 26.13 -7.90
C PHE A 266 0.39 26.61 -9.22
N THR A 267 0.65 25.90 -10.31
CA THR A 267 0.17 26.30 -11.64
C THR A 267 -1.22 25.71 -11.86
N PRO A 268 -2.28 26.54 -11.98
CA PRO A 268 -3.60 26.03 -12.34
C PRO A 268 -3.58 25.57 -13.80
N TYR A 269 -3.95 24.31 -14.05
CA TYR A 269 -4.03 23.77 -15.41
C TYR A 269 -5.36 24.10 -16.11
N PHE A 270 -6.32 24.68 -15.37
CA PHE A 270 -7.65 25.06 -15.86
C PHE A 270 -8.35 23.95 -16.65
N THR A 271 -8.08 22.69 -16.30
CA THR A 271 -8.76 21.56 -16.89
C THR A 271 -9.93 21.22 -15.99
N PHE A 272 -11.10 20.97 -16.57
CA PHE A 272 -12.38 20.80 -15.87
C PHE A 272 -12.42 19.52 -14.98
N GLY A 273 -11.60 19.46 -13.94
CA GLY A 273 -11.44 18.32 -13.03
C GLY A 273 -10.33 17.34 -13.41
N GLU A 274 -9.58 17.57 -14.50
CA GLU A 274 -8.50 16.67 -14.95
C GLU A 274 -7.09 17.14 -14.54
N ASP A 275 -6.99 18.15 -13.67
CA ASP A 275 -5.72 18.82 -13.35
C ASP A 275 -4.67 17.85 -12.80
N VAL A 276 -5.10 16.82 -12.06
CA VAL A 276 -4.20 15.79 -11.50
C VAL A 276 -3.55 14.94 -12.61
N LYS A 277 -4.25 14.70 -13.72
CA LYS A 277 -3.68 13.94 -14.85
C LYS A 277 -2.65 14.79 -15.58
N VAL A 278 -3.00 16.02 -15.91
CA VAL A 278 -2.11 16.95 -16.63
C VAL A 278 -0.85 17.27 -15.80
N TYR A 279 -1.01 17.45 -14.49
CA TYR A 279 0.14 17.61 -13.57
C TYR A 279 1.09 16.42 -13.62
N LYS A 280 0.56 15.18 -13.60
CA LYS A 280 1.37 13.97 -13.67
C LYS A 280 2.10 13.85 -15.00
N ASP A 281 1.41 14.13 -16.10
CA ASP A 281 1.99 14.04 -17.45
C ASP A 281 3.07 15.11 -17.65
N ALA A 282 2.80 16.36 -17.26
CA ALA A 282 3.77 17.46 -17.34
C ALA A 282 5.00 17.20 -16.45
N GLY A 283 4.77 16.72 -15.21
CA GLY A 283 5.85 16.36 -14.29
C GLY A 283 6.71 15.21 -14.83
N LEU A 284 6.09 14.17 -15.37
CA LEU A 284 6.81 13.04 -15.97
C LEU A 284 7.61 13.49 -17.20
N GLN A 285 7.03 14.31 -18.07
CA GLN A 285 7.70 14.83 -19.26
C GLN A 285 8.90 15.70 -18.89
N LEU A 286 8.78 16.55 -17.86
CA LEU A 286 9.89 17.34 -17.35
C LEU A 286 11.03 16.46 -16.82
N ILE A 287 10.71 15.43 -16.03
CA ILE A 287 11.70 14.47 -15.53
C ILE A 287 12.39 13.77 -16.70
N MET A 288 11.65 13.35 -17.72
CA MET A 288 12.23 12.72 -18.91
C MET A 288 13.17 13.64 -19.67
N ILE A 289 12.79 14.92 -19.88
CA ILE A 289 13.63 15.89 -20.60
C ILE A 289 14.94 16.16 -19.84
N LEU A 290 14.88 16.26 -18.51
CA LEU A 290 16.05 16.55 -17.67
C LEU A 290 16.93 15.33 -17.39
N ALA A 291 16.43 14.12 -17.68
CA ALA A 291 17.18 12.87 -17.50
C ALA A 291 18.01 12.47 -18.74
N ILE A 292 17.82 13.14 -19.88
CA ILE A 292 18.62 13.00 -21.10
C ILE A 292 19.94 13.78 -20.94
#